data_AF-A0AAD3HIB5-F1
#
_entry.id   AF-A0AAD3HIB5-F1
#
_cell.length_a   1.000
_cell.length_b   1.000
_cell.length_c   1.000
_cell.angle_alpha   90.00
_cell.angle_beta   90.00
_cell.angle_gamma   90.00
#
_symmetry.space_group_name_H-M   'P 1'
#
loop_
_entity.id
_entity.type
_entity.pdbx_description
1 polymer ?
#
loop_
_entity_poly.entity_id
_entity_poly.type
_entity_poly.pdbx_seq_one_letter_code
_entity_poly.pdbx_strand_id
1 'polypeptide(L)'
;MRCAVGRHLPVSHGRCQPRTAILHRAHHGCNRRAQLVGATPTTPSGGIGGLSILRNTKLVDRLRFQAILVFKQFDTDGRGKLTLQQLEQYGSYSAERLGPAAAAQLQPLLEAARSQVAASPDGLMDMEAFIELVREQIKAAAALPDFPRTLLGEAAVRQLSWDSSLPPPELGSVLAVFKLLDFNGDEHLALEDLRKAQGIEREIVADKLEDADTNEDGFLSFKDFLTSYAKERPVILNMLVLAAHSATFWFILNLPALELPIKAVMCLALIVKPQLITAPVIKIYTIIRTVVDRARAEIEMAGRAA
;
A
#
# COMPACT_ATOMS: atom_id res chain seq x y z
N MET A 1 -26.35 -66.80 8.55
CA MET A 1 -27.58 -66.02 8.70
C MET A 1 -27.46 -64.76 7.85
N ARG A 2 -28.31 -64.65 6.83
CA ARG A 2 -28.45 -63.48 5.96
C ARG A 2 -29.43 -62.51 6.61
N CYS A 3 -29.19 -61.20 6.54
CA CYS A 3 -30.24 -60.19 6.46
C CYS A 3 -29.66 -58.90 5.89
N ALA A 4 -30.23 -58.47 4.76
CA ALA A 4 -29.96 -57.26 4.03
C ALA A 4 -31.24 -56.42 4.01
N VAL A 5 -31.17 -55.10 4.24
CA VAL A 5 -32.19 -54.07 3.90
C VAL A 5 -31.43 -52.71 4.01
N GLY A 6 -31.33 -51.77 3.07
CA GLY A 6 -32.09 -51.46 1.84
C GLY A 6 -33.00 -50.24 2.07
N ARG A 7 -32.62 -49.02 1.63
CA ARG A 7 -33.51 -47.84 1.40
C ARG A 7 -32.69 -46.71 0.73
N HIS A 8 -32.87 -46.47 -0.57
CA HIS A 8 -33.87 -45.61 -1.25
C HIS A 8 -33.46 -44.13 -1.35
N LEU A 9 -32.93 -43.78 -2.53
CA LEU A 9 -32.79 -42.42 -3.06
C LEU A 9 -34.11 -41.97 -3.71
N PRO A 10 -34.53 -40.70 -3.60
CA PRO A 10 -35.57 -40.13 -4.44
C PRO A 10 -34.98 -39.56 -5.74
N VAL A 11 -35.49 -40.10 -6.85
CA VAL A 11 -35.41 -39.56 -8.21
C VAL A 11 -36.43 -38.41 -8.32
N SER A 12 -36.01 -37.22 -8.75
CA SER A 12 -36.93 -36.14 -9.12
C SER A 12 -36.93 -35.94 -10.64
N HIS A 13 -38.14 -35.96 -11.19
CA HIS A 13 -38.46 -35.89 -12.60
C HIS A 13 -38.26 -34.51 -13.22
N GLY A 14 -37.95 -34.53 -14.52
CA GLY A 14 -37.80 -33.36 -15.36
C GLY A 14 -39.10 -32.61 -15.67
N ARG A 15 -38.93 -31.39 -16.14
CA ARG A 15 -39.92 -30.65 -16.93
C ARG A 15 -39.28 -30.07 -18.18
N CYS A 16 -39.92 -30.40 -19.30
CA CYS A 16 -39.74 -29.84 -20.63
C CYS A 16 -40.13 -28.35 -20.68
N GLN A 17 -39.25 -27.55 -21.32
CA GLN A 17 -39.48 -26.55 -22.40
C GLN A 17 -40.63 -25.50 -22.31
N PRO A 18 -40.40 -24.24 -22.77
CA PRO A 18 -40.41 -23.95 -24.21
C PRO A 18 -39.33 -23.00 -24.75
N ARG A 19 -38.84 -23.39 -25.93
CA ARG A 19 -38.48 -22.60 -27.12
C ARG A 19 -38.98 -21.14 -27.09
N THR A 20 -38.04 -20.20 -27.23
CA THR A 20 -38.31 -18.89 -27.84
C THR A 20 -37.24 -18.59 -28.88
N ALA A 21 -37.68 -18.55 -30.12
CA ALA A 21 -36.91 -18.10 -31.26
C ALA A 21 -36.83 -16.58 -31.24
N ILE A 22 -35.63 -16.01 -31.35
CA ILE A 22 -35.46 -14.59 -31.66
C ILE A 22 -34.50 -14.45 -32.85
N LEU A 23 -35.12 -13.94 -33.92
CA LEU A 23 -34.63 -13.39 -35.17
C LEU A 23 -33.11 -13.18 -35.35
N HIS A 24 -32.59 -13.82 -36.39
CA HIS A 24 -31.58 -13.26 -37.27
C HIS A 24 -32.06 -11.92 -37.87
N ARG A 25 -31.31 -10.84 -37.66
CA ARG A 25 -31.37 -9.64 -38.50
C ARG A 25 -29.97 -9.34 -39.02
N ALA A 26 -29.73 -9.75 -40.26
CA ALA A 26 -28.63 -9.27 -41.07
C ALA A 26 -28.93 -7.83 -41.50
N HIS A 27 -27.96 -6.93 -41.29
CA HIS A 27 -27.90 -5.65 -42.00
C HIS A 27 -26.50 -5.51 -42.59
N HIS A 28 -26.45 -5.61 -43.92
CA HIS A 28 -25.39 -5.05 -44.73
C HIS A 28 -25.45 -3.52 -44.63
N GLY A 29 -24.30 -2.89 -44.39
CA GLY A 29 -24.18 -1.44 -44.33
C GLY A 29 -22.74 -1.00 -44.53
N CYS A 30 -22.24 -1.18 -45.75
CA CYS A 30 -21.00 -0.59 -46.24
C CYS A 30 -21.10 0.93 -46.14
N ASN A 31 -20.19 1.59 -45.41
CA ASN A 31 -19.81 2.96 -45.75
C ASN A 31 -18.36 3.24 -45.42
N ARG A 32 -17.56 3.15 -46.48
CA ARG A 32 -16.18 3.57 -46.60
C ARG A 32 -16.18 5.09 -46.73
N ARG A 33 -15.71 5.83 -45.73
CA ARG A 33 -15.27 7.21 -45.93
C ARG A 33 -14.04 7.50 -45.10
N ALA A 34 -12.94 7.70 -45.83
CA ALA A 34 -11.68 8.19 -45.33
C ALA A 34 -11.86 9.56 -44.67
N GLN A 35 -11.39 9.70 -43.44
CA GLN A 35 -10.93 10.98 -42.88
C GLN A 35 -9.59 10.74 -42.19
N LEU A 36 -8.53 11.00 -42.94
CA LEU A 36 -7.22 11.40 -42.45
C LEU A 36 -7.37 12.80 -41.86
N VAL A 37 -7.41 12.92 -40.54
CA VAL A 37 -7.00 14.14 -39.83
C VAL A 37 -6.30 13.69 -38.56
N GLY A 38 -5.00 13.99 -38.49
CA GLY A 38 -4.18 13.73 -37.32
C GLY A 38 -4.66 14.57 -36.14
N ALA A 39 -4.91 13.89 -35.03
CA ALA A 39 -4.94 14.49 -33.71
C ALA A 39 -4.25 13.49 -32.79
N THR A 40 -2.96 13.69 -32.57
CA THR A 40 -2.25 13.10 -31.43
C THR A 40 -2.99 13.49 -30.15
N PRO A 41 -3.52 12.54 -29.37
CA PRO A 41 -4.05 12.88 -28.07
C PRO A 41 -2.88 13.32 -27.20
N THR A 42 -2.82 14.62 -26.91
CA THR A 42 -2.01 15.15 -25.82
C THR A 42 -2.58 14.60 -24.52
N THR A 43 -1.99 13.49 -24.06
CA THR A 43 -2.24 12.97 -22.71
C THR A 43 -1.90 14.07 -21.72
N PRO A 44 -2.84 14.52 -20.87
CA PRO A 44 -2.52 15.45 -19.80
C PRO A 44 -1.61 14.72 -18.81
N SER A 45 -0.32 15.05 -18.88
CA SER A 45 0.69 14.79 -17.86
C SER A 45 0.36 15.60 -16.59
N GLY A 46 -0.75 15.26 -15.96
CA GLY A 46 -1.25 15.86 -14.72
C GLY A 46 -0.72 15.10 -13.50
N GLY A 47 0.45 15.52 -13.02
CA GLY A 47 0.92 15.41 -11.63
C GLY A 47 0.49 14.23 -10.78
N ILE A 48 1.15 13.08 -10.95
CA ILE A 48 1.17 11.98 -9.96
C ILE A 48 2.11 12.39 -8.81
N GLY A 49 1.64 13.26 -7.92
CA GLY A 49 2.39 13.69 -6.73
C GLY A 49 2.42 12.64 -5.60
N GLY A 50 1.47 11.69 -5.59
CA GLY A 50 1.28 10.73 -4.50
C GLY A 50 2.20 9.50 -4.51
N LEU A 51 2.93 9.24 -5.61
CA LEU A 51 3.92 8.16 -5.66
C LEU A 51 5.33 8.64 -5.31
N SER A 52 5.52 9.92 -4.95
CA SER A 52 6.85 10.48 -4.70
C SER A 52 7.56 9.79 -3.53
N ILE A 53 6.81 9.28 -2.54
CA ILE A 53 7.35 8.48 -1.42
C ILE A 53 7.83 7.10 -1.88
N LEU A 54 7.25 6.56 -2.96
CA LEU A 54 7.67 5.29 -3.58
C LEU A 54 8.67 5.48 -4.73
N ARG A 55 8.83 6.69 -5.26
CA ARG A 55 9.63 6.96 -6.47
C ARG A 55 10.85 7.85 -6.27
N ASN A 56 10.94 8.63 -5.20
CA ASN A 56 11.89 9.74 -5.16
C ASN A 56 12.73 9.75 -3.88
N THR A 57 13.79 8.95 -3.89
CA THR A 57 15.19 9.31 -3.62
C THR A 57 16.01 8.02 -3.75
N LYS A 58 17.33 8.10 -3.93
CA LYS A 58 18.24 6.94 -4.07
C LYS A 58 18.40 6.12 -2.76
N LEU A 59 17.29 5.81 -2.10
CA LEU A 59 17.14 5.10 -0.83
C LEU A 59 16.04 4.06 -1.07
N VAL A 60 16.45 2.84 -1.44
CA VAL A 60 15.67 1.58 -1.35
C VAL A 60 14.24 1.67 -1.91
N ASP A 61 14.05 1.21 -3.15
CA ASP A 61 12.70 1.00 -3.70
C ASP A 61 12.01 -0.16 -2.95
N ARG A 62 11.34 0.16 -1.83
CA ARG A 62 10.64 -0.82 -0.97
C ARG A 62 9.66 -1.67 -1.76
N LEU A 63 8.98 -1.06 -2.73
CA LEU A 63 8.00 -1.75 -3.54
C LEU A 63 8.65 -2.82 -4.44
N ARG A 64 9.84 -2.55 -4.96
CA ARG A 64 10.64 -3.55 -5.68
C ARG A 64 10.93 -4.76 -4.81
N PHE A 65 11.36 -4.58 -3.56
CA PHE A 65 11.63 -5.70 -2.65
C PHE A 65 10.38 -6.53 -2.34
N GLN A 66 9.26 -5.85 -2.19
CA GLN A 66 7.97 -6.50 -1.92
C GLN A 66 7.49 -7.26 -3.15
N ALA A 67 7.66 -6.71 -4.35
CA ALA A 67 7.41 -7.43 -5.59
C ALA A 67 8.33 -8.65 -5.75
N ILE A 68 9.60 -8.57 -5.31
CA ILE A 68 10.52 -9.72 -5.30
C ILE A 68 10.04 -10.82 -4.34
N LEU A 69 9.44 -10.48 -3.20
CA LEU A 69 8.84 -11.47 -2.30
C LEU A 69 7.71 -12.23 -2.98
N VAL A 70 6.80 -11.48 -3.57
CA VAL A 70 5.68 -12.06 -4.29
C VAL A 70 6.20 -12.92 -5.45
N PHE A 71 7.20 -12.44 -6.19
CA PHE A 71 7.84 -13.20 -7.26
C PHE A 71 8.37 -14.55 -6.77
N LYS A 72 9.16 -14.55 -5.69
CA LYS A 72 9.75 -15.78 -5.12
C LYS A 72 8.70 -16.77 -4.63
N GLN A 73 7.54 -16.29 -4.17
CA GLN A 73 6.43 -17.16 -3.77
C GLN A 73 5.86 -17.95 -4.96
N PHE A 74 5.85 -17.36 -6.16
CA PHE A 74 5.34 -18.01 -7.38
C PHE A 74 6.43 -18.69 -8.21
N ASP A 75 7.70 -18.31 -8.06
CA ASP A 75 8.86 -18.96 -8.68
C ASP A 75 9.24 -20.25 -7.94
N THR A 76 8.32 -21.21 -7.93
CA THR A 76 8.42 -22.47 -7.18
C THR A 76 9.57 -23.38 -7.61
N ASP A 77 10.12 -23.18 -8.81
CA ASP A 77 11.25 -23.92 -9.33
C ASP A 77 12.60 -23.18 -9.20
N GLY A 78 12.57 -21.94 -8.70
CA GLY A 78 13.77 -21.15 -8.38
C GLY A 78 14.59 -20.75 -9.61
N ARG A 79 13.98 -20.68 -10.80
CA ARG A 79 14.70 -20.36 -12.04
C ARG A 79 14.93 -18.86 -12.22
N GLY A 80 14.34 -18.02 -11.38
CA GLY A 80 14.39 -16.57 -11.49
C GLY A 80 13.51 -16.03 -12.63
N LYS A 81 12.58 -16.83 -13.15
CA LYS A 81 11.59 -16.44 -14.17
C LYS A 81 10.27 -17.17 -13.94
N LEU A 82 9.14 -16.51 -14.22
CA LEU A 82 7.81 -17.11 -14.09
C LEU A 82 7.31 -17.68 -15.41
N THR A 83 6.76 -18.89 -15.35
CA THR A 83 5.97 -19.49 -16.42
C THR A 83 4.59 -18.84 -16.56
N LEU A 84 3.91 -19.07 -17.68
CA LEU A 84 2.52 -18.62 -17.86
C LEU A 84 1.59 -19.16 -16.76
N GLN A 85 1.77 -20.43 -16.35
CA GLN A 85 0.97 -21.04 -15.29
C GLN A 85 1.19 -20.35 -13.93
N GLN A 86 2.45 -20.05 -13.56
CA GLN A 86 2.75 -19.31 -12.33
C GLN A 86 2.20 -17.88 -12.39
N LEU A 87 2.25 -17.23 -13.56
CA LEU A 87 1.64 -15.91 -13.76
C LEU A 87 0.10 -15.95 -13.62
N GLU A 88 -0.57 -17.02 -14.07
CA GLU A 88 -2.01 -17.23 -13.87
C GLU A 88 -2.37 -17.50 -12.40
N GLN A 89 -1.53 -18.25 -11.69
CA GLN A 89 -1.66 -18.43 -10.24
C GLN A 89 -1.55 -17.10 -9.51
N TYR A 90 -0.56 -16.27 -9.86
CA TYR A 90 -0.44 -14.91 -9.32
C TYR A 90 -1.66 -14.03 -9.67
N GLY A 91 -2.16 -14.11 -10.90
CA GLY A 91 -3.37 -13.37 -11.29
C GLY A 91 -4.59 -13.74 -10.45
N SER A 92 -4.76 -15.03 -10.15
CA SER A 92 -5.83 -15.52 -9.27
C SER A 92 -5.63 -15.05 -7.83
N TYR A 93 -4.41 -15.17 -7.30
CA TYR A 93 -4.03 -14.72 -5.96
C TYR A 93 -4.26 -13.22 -5.77
N SER A 94 -3.76 -12.39 -6.68
CA SER A 94 -3.90 -10.92 -6.61
C SER A 94 -5.36 -10.48 -6.69
N ALA A 95 -6.18 -11.15 -7.52
CA ALA A 95 -7.61 -10.88 -7.61
C ALA A 95 -8.36 -11.20 -6.30
N GLU A 96 -8.01 -12.31 -5.64
CA GLU A 96 -8.56 -12.69 -4.34
C GLU A 96 -8.17 -11.67 -3.25
N ARG A 97 -6.89 -11.31 -3.17
CA ARG A 97 -6.35 -10.42 -2.13
C ARG A 97 -6.81 -8.96 -2.25
N LEU A 98 -6.94 -8.46 -3.48
CA LEU A 98 -7.32 -7.06 -3.73
C LEU A 98 -8.84 -6.90 -3.89
N GLY A 99 -9.58 -8.00 -3.99
CA GLY A 99 -11.04 -8.00 -4.10
C GLY A 99 -11.55 -7.69 -5.51
N PRO A 100 -12.86 -7.89 -5.75
CA PRO A 100 -13.44 -7.95 -7.10
C PRO A 100 -13.38 -6.63 -7.86
N ALA A 101 -13.53 -5.49 -7.17
CA ALA A 101 -13.48 -4.17 -7.80
C ALA A 101 -12.08 -3.85 -8.34
N ALA A 102 -11.04 -4.14 -7.55
CA ALA A 102 -9.66 -4.02 -8.00
C ALA A 102 -9.37 -5.03 -9.09
N ALA A 103 -9.69 -6.32 -8.88
CA ALA A 103 -9.45 -7.40 -9.84
C ALA A 103 -9.95 -7.08 -11.26
N ALA A 104 -11.14 -6.47 -11.39
CA ALA A 104 -11.68 -6.05 -12.68
C ALA A 104 -10.78 -5.02 -13.40
N GLN A 105 -10.13 -4.12 -12.67
CA GLN A 105 -9.18 -3.17 -13.24
C GLN A 105 -7.80 -3.78 -13.52
N LEU A 106 -7.43 -4.87 -12.85
CA LEU A 106 -6.14 -5.55 -13.05
C LEU A 106 -6.13 -6.46 -14.27
N GLN A 107 -7.30 -6.92 -14.71
CA GLN A 107 -7.45 -7.82 -15.86
C GLN A 107 -6.66 -7.39 -17.11
N PRO A 108 -6.76 -6.13 -17.60
CA PRO A 108 -5.97 -5.69 -18.77
C PRO A 108 -4.45 -5.72 -18.53
N LEU A 109 -3.99 -5.48 -17.30
CA LEU A 109 -2.57 -5.55 -16.95
C LEU A 109 -2.07 -7.00 -17.01
N LEU A 110 -2.87 -7.94 -16.51
CA LEU A 110 -2.57 -9.38 -16.57
C LEU A 110 -2.59 -9.90 -18.01
N GLU A 111 -3.52 -9.46 -18.85
CA GLU A 111 -3.56 -9.82 -20.27
C GLU A 111 -2.35 -9.28 -21.05
N ALA A 112 -1.92 -8.06 -20.75
CA ALA A 112 -0.67 -7.51 -21.29
C ALA A 112 0.54 -8.34 -20.85
N ALA A 113 0.61 -8.72 -19.57
CA ALA A 113 1.67 -9.58 -19.04
C ALA A 113 1.68 -10.97 -19.71
N ARG A 114 0.52 -11.62 -19.90
CA ARG A 114 0.41 -12.88 -20.64
C ARG A 114 0.91 -12.75 -22.07
N SER A 115 0.58 -11.65 -22.74
CA SER A 115 1.03 -11.37 -24.11
C SER A 115 2.55 -11.19 -24.18
N GLN A 116 3.15 -10.53 -23.18
CA GLN A 116 4.61 -10.41 -23.06
C GLN A 116 5.28 -11.77 -22.86
N VAL A 117 4.72 -12.63 -22.00
CA VAL A 117 5.21 -14.01 -21.80
C VAL A 117 5.15 -14.80 -23.10
N ALA A 118 4.03 -14.73 -23.84
CA ALA A 118 3.87 -15.43 -25.11
C ALA A 118 4.82 -14.92 -26.22
N ALA A 119 5.22 -13.65 -26.16
CA ALA A 119 6.17 -13.05 -27.11
C ALA A 119 7.64 -13.25 -26.71
N SER A 120 7.91 -13.64 -25.47
CA SER A 120 9.27 -13.90 -24.96
C SER A 120 9.86 -15.15 -25.61
N PRO A 121 11.14 -15.17 -26.04
CA PRO A 121 11.77 -16.32 -26.68
C PRO A 121 11.68 -17.61 -25.86
N ASP A 122 11.73 -17.48 -24.53
CA ASP A 122 11.70 -18.61 -23.60
C ASP A 122 10.28 -18.95 -23.13
N GLY A 123 9.27 -18.13 -23.46
CA GLY A 123 7.92 -18.25 -22.92
C GLY A 123 7.86 -17.97 -21.40
N LEU A 124 8.77 -17.14 -20.88
CA LEU A 124 8.92 -16.84 -19.45
C LEU A 124 8.91 -15.32 -19.20
N MET A 125 8.36 -14.92 -18.05
CA MET A 125 8.42 -13.55 -17.51
C MET A 125 9.63 -13.39 -16.60
N ASP A 126 10.46 -12.39 -16.87
CA ASP A 126 11.55 -12.02 -15.97
C ASP A 126 11.06 -11.24 -14.73
N MET A 127 11.92 -11.17 -13.73
CA MET A 127 11.63 -10.50 -12.46
C MET A 127 11.35 -9.01 -12.60
N GLU A 128 12.01 -8.30 -13.52
CA GLU A 128 11.82 -6.85 -13.72
C GLU A 128 10.45 -6.55 -14.32
N ALA A 129 10.04 -7.31 -15.33
CA ALA A 129 8.72 -7.23 -15.92
C ALA A 129 7.63 -7.55 -14.89
N PHE A 130 7.87 -8.52 -14.01
CA PHE A 130 6.96 -8.82 -12.89
C PHE A 130 6.89 -7.67 -11.87
N ILE A 131 8.02 -7.06 -11.52
CA ILE A 131 8.05 -5.89 -10.62
C ILE A 131 7.20 -4.76 -11.20
N GLU A 132 7.36 -4.42 -12.49
CA GLU A 132 6.55 -3.38 -13.12
C GLU A 132 5.06 -3.74 -13.18
N LEU A 133 4.72 -5.01 -13.42
CA LEU A 133 3.35 -5.50 -13.32
C LEU A 133 2.77 -5.22 -11.93
N VAL A 134 3.46 -5.62 -10.86
CA VAL A 134 3.03 -5.40 -9.47
C VAL A 134 2.87 -3.90 -9.18
N ARG A 135 3.79 -3.05 -9.66
CA ARG A 135 3.69 -1.58 -9.48
C ARG A 135 2.44 -1.01 -10.12
N GLU A 136 2.16 -1.37 -11.37
CA GLU A 136 0.97 -0.88 -12.07
C GLU A 136 -0.31 -1.47 -11.46
N GLN A 137 -0.30 -2.70 -10.94
CA GLN A 137 -1.43 -3.25 -10.20
C GLN A 137 -1.74 -2.47 -8.92
N ILE A 138 -0.73 -2.17 -8.10
CA ILE A 138 -0.90 -1.39 -6.87
C ILE A 138 -1.39 0.02 -7.18
N LYS A 139 -0.85 0.63 -8.23
CA LYS A 139 -1.29 1.96 -8.70
C LYS A 139 -2.74 1.94 -9.18
N ALA A 140 -3.17 0.90 -9.90
CA ALA A 140 -4.55 0.72 -10.32
C ALA A 140 -5.48 0.51 -9.11
N ALA A 141 -5.10 -0.34 -8.16
CA ALA A 141 -5.86 -0.56 -6.93
C ALA A 141 -5.96 0.72 -6.07
N ALA A 142 -4.87 1.48 -5.94
CA ALA A 142 -4.85 2.74 -5.19
C ALA A 142 -5.63 3.88 -5.86
N ALA A 143 -5.83 3.81 -7.18
CA ALA A 143 -6.65 4.77 -7.91
C ALA A 143 -8.16 4.60 -7.62
N LEU A 144 -8.58 3.44 -7.08
CA LEU A 144 -9.95 3.19 -6.67
C LEU A 144 -10.24 3.86 -5.31
N PRO A 145 -11.14 4.86 -5.23
CA PRO A 145 -11.43 5.57 -3.99
C PRO A 145 -12.00 4.68 -2.88
N ASP A 146 -12.73 3.62 -3.29
CA ASP A 146 -13.42 2.73 -2.37
C ASP A 146 -12.59 1.50 -1.98
N PHE A 147 -11.45 1.24 -2.63
CA PHE A 147 -10.60 0.09 -2.33
C PHE A 147 -10.27 -0.07 -0.83
N PRO A 148 -9.70 0.95 -0.14
CA PRO A 148 -9.40 0.81 1.27
C PRO A 148 -10.66 0.72 2.13
N ARG A 149 -11.77 1.34 1.70
CA ARG A 149 -13.06 1.30 2.42
C ARG A 149 -13.71 -0.07 2.34
N THR A 150 -13.61 -0.75 1.21
CA THR A 150 -14.17 -2.10 1.03
C THR A 150 -13.45 -3.15 1.87
N LEU A 151 -12.15 -2.99 2.10
CA LEU A 151 -11.35 -3.96 2.85
C LEU A 151 -11.32 -3.68 4.35
N LEU A 152 -11.23 -2.40 4.76
CA LEU A 152 -11.06 -2.04 6.18
C LEU A 152 -12.33 -1.45 6.82
N GLY A 153 -13.28 -0.98 6.01
CA GLY A 153 -14.42 -0.17 6.47
C GLY A 153 -14.08 1.31 6.63
N GLU A 154 -15.09 2.17 6.53
CA GLU A 154 -14.91 3.63 6.50
C GLU A 154 -14.31 4.20 7.79
N ALA A 155 -14.72 3.68 8.95
CA ALA A 155 -14.23 4.14 10.25
C ALA A 155 -12.72 3.87 10.42
N ALA A 156 -12.26 2.66 10.06
CA ALA A 156 -10.86 2.28 10.15
C ALA A 156 -9.99 3.09 9.17
N VAL A 157 -10.47 3.33 7.94
CA VAL A 157 -9.75 4.16 6.96
C VAL A 157 -9.52 5.57 7.49
N ARG A 158 -10.55 6.19 8.10
CA ARG A 158 -10.41 7.54 8.67
C ARG A 158 -9.41 7.56 9.84
N GLN A 159 -9.48 6.57 10.72
CA GLN A 159 -8.56 6.44 11.85
C GLN A 159 -7.12 6.25 11.37
N LEU A 160 -6.87 5.29 10.48
CA LEU A 160 -5.53 4.97 9.98
C LEU A 160 -4.94 6.12 9.15
N SER A 161 -5.74 6.81 8.34
CA SER A 161 -5.29 7.99 7.59
C SER A 161 -4.86 9.11 8.54
N TRP A 162 -5.58 9.31 9.65
CA TRP A 162 -5.20 10.28 10.68
C TRP A 162 -3.90 9.86 11.40
N ASP A 163 -3.84 8.62 11.87
CA ASP A 163 -2.71 8.11 12.67
C ASP A 163 -1.40 8.08 11.86
N SER A 164 -1.46 7.65 10.60
CA SER A 164 -0.30 7.58 9.70
C SER A 164 0.03 8.91 9.02
N SER A 165 -0.88 9.88 9.06
CA SER A 165 -0.81 11.11 8.27
C SER A 165 -0.65 10.86 6.75
N LEU A 166 -1.09 9.70 6.25
CA LEU A 166 -1.07 9.37 4.84
C LEU A 166 -2.37 9.80 4.15
N PRO A 167 -2.29 10.40 2.94
CA PRO A 167 -3.46 10.69 2.14
C PRO A 167 -4.12 9.37 1.66
N PRO A 168 -5.44 9.38 1.37
CA PRO A 168 -6.17 8.18 0.97
C PRO A 168 -5.55 7.33 -0.17
N PRO A 169 -5.04 7.89 -1.28
CA PRO A 169 -4.42 7.07 -2.34
C PRO A 169 -3.12 6.40 -1.90
N GLU A 170 -2.35 7.04 -1.02
CA GLU A 170 -1.13 6.43 -0.46
C GLU A 170 -1.48 5.30 0.50
N LEU A 171 -2.49 5.52 1.36
CA LEU A 171 -3.01 4.47 2.23
C LEU A 171 -3.50 3.26 1.43
N GLY A 172 -4.22 3.49 0.31
CA GLY A 172 -4.64 2.44 -0.61
C GLY A 172 -3.45 1.69 -1.23
N SER A 173 -2.37 2.40 -1.59
CA SER A 173 -1.16 1.77 -2.12
C SER A 173 -0.49 0.86 -1.09
N VAL A 174 -0.32 1.35 0.15
CA VAL A 174 0.28 0.57 1.24
C VAL A 174 -0.58 -0.64 1.62
N LEU A 175 -1.92 -0.47 1.62
CA LEU A 175 -2.85 -1.57 1.86
C LEU A 175 -2.78 -2.65 0.76
N ALA A 176 -2.69 -2.25 -0.50
CA ALA A 176 -2.55 -3.18 -1.61
C ALA A 176 -1.25 -4.00 -1.50
N VAL A 177 -0.14 -3.33 -1.16
CA VAL A 177 1.13 -4.00 -0.86
C VAL A 177 0.97 -5.00 0.29
N PHE A 178 0.39 -4.56 1.41
CA PHE A 178 0.20 -5.40 2.59
C PHE A 178 -0.59 -6.66 2.25
N LYS A 179 -1.72 -6.52 1.55
CA LYS A 179 -2.57 -7.66 1.16
C LYS A 179 -1.90 -8.59 0.15
N LEU A 180 -0.96 -8.10 -0.67
CA LEU A 180 -0.15 -8.94 -1.57
C LEU A 180 1.00 -9.67 -0.88
N LEU A 181 1.42 -9.22 0.30
CA LEU A 181 2.44 -9.88 1.12
C LEU A 181 1.83 -10.85 2.15
N ASP A 182 0.55 -10.67 2.47
CA ASP A 182 -0.24 -11.54 3.33
C ASP A 182 -0.62 -12.83 2.58
N PHE A 183 0.34 -13.76 2.48
CA PHE A 183 0.18 -14.98 1.69
C PHE A 183 -0.85 -15.94 2.27
N ASN A 184 -0.97 -16.04 3.59
CA ASN A 184 -1.91 -16.91 4.28
C ASN A 184 -3.28 -16.25 4.54
N GLY A 185 -3.38 -14.92 4.50
CA GLY A 185 -4.63 -14.19 4.65
C GLY A 185 -5.06 -14.01 6.10
N ASP A 186 -4.12 -14.03 7.03
CA ASP A 186 -4.39 -13.88 8.46
C ASP A 186 -4.33 -12.42 8.93
N GLU A 187 -4.17 -11.48 8.00
CA GLU A 187 -4.03 -10.04 8.24
C GLU A 187 -2.78 -9.64 9.03
N HIS A 188 -1.75 -10.49 9.02
CA HIS A 188 -0.46 -10.23 9.64
C HIS A 188 0.68 -10.59 8.67
N LEU A 189 1.84 -9.94 8.83
CA LEU A 189 3.05 -10.27 8.08
C LEU A 189 4.12 -10.79 9.03
N ALA A 190 4.56 -12.04 8.84
CA ALA A 190 5.68 -12.58 9.60
C ALA A 190 6.97 -11.80 9.30
N LEU A 191 7.62 -11.27 10.34
CA LEU A 191 8.89 -10.55 10.19
C LEU A 191 9.99 -11.41 9.57
N GLU A 192 9.98 -12.72 9.83
CA GLU A 192 10.94 -13.65 9.25
C GLU A 192 10.86 -13.69 7.72
N ASP A 193 9.66 -13.64 7.15
CA ASP A 193 9.46 -13.70 5.71
C ASP A 193 9.87 -12.38 5.04
N LEU A 194 9.61 -11.25 5.69
CA LEU A 194 10.12 -9.95 5.26
C LEU A 194 11.66 -9.89 5.35
N ARG A 195 12.28 -10.50 6.37
CA ARG A 195 13.75 -10.56 6.50
C ARG A 195 14.40 -11.42 5.41
N LYS A 196 13.79 -12.54 5.02
CA LYS A 196 14.26 -13.39 3.90
C LYS A 196 14.28 -12.63 2.57
N ALA A 197 13.45 -11.61 2.43
CA ALA A 197 13.35 -10.78 1.23
C ALA A 197 14.50 -9.81 1.02
N GLN A 198 14.92 -9.16 2.12
CA GLN A 198 15.56 -7.84 2.05
C GLN A 198 17.01 -7.89 1.56
N GLY A 199 17.62 -9.08 1.48
CA GLY A 199 18.94 -9.24 0.89
C GLY A 199 19.97 -8.25 1.46
N ILE A 200 20.95 -7.84 0.66
CA ILE A 200 22.13 -7.06 1.07
C ILE A 200 21.80 -5.72 1.75
N GLU A 201 20.57 -5.19 1.64
CA GLU A 201 20.13 -3.93 2.27
C GLU A 201 19.53 -4.13 3.69
N ARG A 202 19.78 -5.31 4.27
CA ARG A 202 19.26 -5.80 5.56
C ARG A 202 19.33 -4.78 6.70
N GLU A 203 20.43 -4.04 6.85
CA GLU A 203 20.64 -3.22 8.05
C GLU A 203 19.61 -2.08 8.18
N ILE A 204 19.36 -1.31 7.12
CA ILE A 204 18.57 -0.07 7.24
C ILE A 204 17.06 -0.37 7.34
N VAL A 205 16.60 -1.44 6.71
CA VAL A 205 15.16 -1.78 6.65
C VAL A 205 14.76 -2.75 7.75
N ALA A 206 15.67 -3.62 8.22
CA ALA A 206 15.37 -4.53 9.34
C ALA A 206 15.08 -3.74 10.61
N ASP A 207 15.92 -2.77 10.98
CA ASP A 207 15.73 -1.95 12.18
C ASP A 207 14.36 -1.27 12.16
N LYS A 208 13.93 -0.76 11.01
CA LYS A 208 12.62 -0.08 10.86
C LYS A 208 11.43 -1.01 10.96
N LEU A 209 11.58 -2.27 10.54
CA LEU A 209 10.51 -3.25 10.65
C LEU A 209 10.42 -3.83 12.06
N GLU A 210 11.56 -3.99 12.72
CA GLU A 210 11.64 -4.41 14.13
C GLU A 210 11.05 -3.34 15.04
N ASP A 211 11.41 -2.07 14.83
CA ASP A 211 10.84 -0.93 15.57
C ASP A 211 9.33 -0.75 15.33
N ALA A 212 8.79 -1.29 14.23
CA ALA A 212 7.38 -1.21 13.92
C ALA A 212 6.56 -2.26 14.69
N ASP A 213 7.14 -3.41 15.02
CA ASP A 213 6.52 -4.48 15.82
C ASP A 213 6.40 -4.05 17.29
N THR A 214 5.34 -3.31 17.58
CA THR A 214 5.17 -2.64 18.89
C THR A 214 4.87 -3.63 20.02
N ASN A 215 4.35 -4.82 19.69
CA ASN A 215 4.02 -5.89 20.63
C ASN A 215 5.06 -7.01 20.69
N GLU A 216 6.13 -6.93 19.88
CA GLU A 216 7.26 -7.86 19.84
C GLU A 216 6.83 -9.33 19.64
N ASP A 217 5.75 -9.57 18.90
CA ASP A 217 5.22 -10.93 18.69
C ASP A 217 5.80 -11.61 17.44
N GLY A 218 6.61 -10.89 16.65
CA GLY A 218 7.19 -11.38 15.41
C GLY A 218 6.30 -11.19 14.18
N PHE A 219 5.12 -10.57 14.35
CA PHE A 219 4.14 -10.35 13.31
C PHE A 219 3.78 -8.86 13.21
N LEU A 220 3.74 -8.34 11.98
CA LEU A 220 3.30 -6.97 11.73
C LEU A 220 1.82 -6.96 11.37
N SER A 221 0.99 -6.35 12.21
CA SER A 221 -0.37 -5.97 11.81
C SER A 221 -0.31 -4.89 10.71
N PHE A 222 -1.44 -4.64 10.03
CA PHE A 222 -1.48 -3.56 9.05
C PHE A 222 -1.13 -2.18 9.65
N LYS A 223 -1.48 -1.96 10.92
CA LYS A 223 -1.16 -0.71 11.64
C LYS A 223 0.33 -0.56 11.91
N ASP A 224 0.99 -1.64 12.29
CA ASP A 224 2.44 -1.68 12.52
C ASP A 224 3.18 -1.50 11.19
N PHE A 225 2.71 -2.20 10.15
CA PHE A 225 3.20 -2.03 8.79
C PHE A 225 3.08 -0.57 8.32
N LEU A 226 1.95 0.11 8.55
CA LEU A 226 1.80 1.54 8.24
C LEU A 226 2.78 2.43 9.01
N THR A 227 3.10 2.08 10.25
CA THR A 227 4.08 2.82 11.06
C THR A 227 5.48 2.73 10.44
N SER A 228 5.84 1.59 9.85
CA SER A 228 7.10 1.47 9.10
C SER A 228 7.15 2.33 7.83
N TYR A 229 5.99 2.67 7.25
CA TYR A 229 5.82 3.56 6.09
C TYR A 229 5.69 5.03 6.45
N ALA A 230 5.22 5.33 7.65
CA ALA A 230 5.12 6.68 8.14
C ALA A 230 6.52 7.31 8.06
N LYS A 231 6.59 8.50 7.44
CA LYS A 231 7.85 9.24 7.30
C LYS A 231 8.54 9.30 8.66
N GLU A 232 9.85 9.02 8.68
CA GLU A 232 10.67 9.21 9.86
C GLU A 232 10.29 10.54 10.50
N ARG A 233 9.86 10.47 11.77
CA ARG A 233 9.65 11.69 12.54
C ARG A 233 10.99 12.41 12.49
N PRO A 234 11.05 13.63 11.96
CA PRO A 234 12.32 14.28 11.73
C PRO A 234 13.05 14.33 13.06
N VAL A 235 14.30 13.87 13.11
CA VAL A 235 15.12 13.84 14.33
C VAL A 235 15.08 15.19 15.04
N ILE A 236 15.02 16.26 14.25
CA ILE A 236 14.85 17.65 14.71
C ILE A 236 13.58 17.82 15.57
N LEU A 237 12.44 17.22 15.20
CA LEU A 237 11.23 17.28 16.02
C LEU A 237 11.43 16.60 17.37
N ASN A 238 12.07 15.43 17.40
CA ASN A 238 12.37 14.74 18.67
C ASN A 238 13.33 15.59 19.53
N MET A 239 14.36 16.18 18.93
CA MET A 239 15.28 17.11 19.60
C MET A 239 14.56 18.36 20.13
N LEU A 240 13.65 18.95 19.35
CA LEU A 240 12.86 20.11 19.77
C LEU A 240 11.91 19.77 20.91
N VAL A 241 11.26 18.61 20.86
CA VAL A 241 10.41 18.13 21.95
C VAL A 241 11.24 17.94 23.21
N LEU A 242 12.41 17.29 23.13
CA LEU A 242 13.30 17.10 24.27
C LEU A 242 13.81 18.44 24.84
N ALA A 243 14.21 19.36 23.97
CA ALA A 243 14.65 20.70 24.34
C ALA A 243 13.54 21.50 25.04
N ALA A 244 12.30 21.43 24.52
CA ALA A 244 11.16 22.09 25.12
C ALA A 244 10.80 21.52 26.50
N HIS A 245 10.87 20.20 26.69
CA HIS A 245 10.71 19.59 28.01
C HIS A 245 11.79 20.06 28.97
N SER A 246 13.05 20.02 28.54
CA SER A 246 14.20 20.46 29.34
C SER A 246 14.07 21.93 29.76
N ALA A 247 13.68 22.81 28.82
CA ALA A 247 13.44 24.23 29.09
C ALA A 247 12.28 24.45 30.07
N THR A 248 11.20 23.67 29.94
CA THR A 248 10.04 23.79 30.84
C THR A 248 10.37 23.34 32.26
N PHE A 249 11.09 22.22 32.41
CA PHE A 249 11.60 21.79 33.71
C PHE A 249 12.52 22.84 34.32
N TRP A 250 13.47 23.36 33.53
CA TRP A 250 14.37 24.42 33.98
C TRP A 250 13.60 25.66 34.43
N PHE A 251 12.57 26.09 33.69
CA PHE A 251 11.74 27.23 34.04
C PHE A 251 10.99 27.02 35.36
N ILE A 252 10.32 25.87 35.53
CA ILE A 252 9.57 25.54 36.77
C ILE A 252 10.50 25.56 37.99
N LEU A 253 11.69 24.98 37.85
CA LEU A 253 12.65 24.89 38.96
C LEU A 253 13.25 26.26 39.32
N ASN A 254 13.43 27.16 38.35
CA ASN A 254 14.02 28.49 38.55
C ASN A 254 13.02 29.60 38.89
N LEU A 255 11.71 29.34 38.93
CA LEU A 255 10.75 30.36 39.35
C LEU A 255 10.95 30.75 40.82
N PRO A 256 11.29 32.02 41.14
CA PRO A 256 11.62 32.44 42.50
C PRO A 256 10.38 32.54 43.41
N ALA A 257 9.20 32.73 42.82
CA ALA A 257 7.94 32.88 43.55
C ALA A 257 7.26 31.55 43.93
N LEU A 258 7.77 30.41 43.45
CA LEU A 258 7.19 29.10 43.76
C LEU A 258 7.93 28.41 44.90
N GLU A 259 7.19 27.94 45.89
CA GLU A 259 7.73 27.06 46.93
C GLU A 259 8.06 25.67 46.37
N LEU A 260 9.04 25.00 47.01
CA LEU A 260 9.53 23.68 46.63
C LEU A 260 8.44 22.60 46.47
N PRO A 261 7.41 22.47 47.34
CA PRO A 261 6.37 21.47 47.15
C PRO A 261 5.55 21.72 45.86
N ILE A 262 5.30 22.99 45.52
CA ILE A 262 4.53 23.33 44.31
C ILE A 262 5.35 22.98 43.06
N LYS A 263 6.66 23.29 43.07
CA LYS A 263 7.58 22.90 41.97
C LYS A 263 7.57 21.38 41.75
N ALA A 264 7.65 20.60 42.84
CA ALA A 264 7.62 19.15 42.78
C ALA A 264 6.31 18.61 42.15
N VAL A 265 5.15 19.16 42.56
CA VAL A 265 3.85 18.79 41.98
C VAL A 265 3.77 19.14 40.50
N MET A 266 4.27 20.31 40.08
CA MET A 266 4.28 20.69 38.66
C MET A 266 5.20 19.79 37.82
N CYS A 267 6.39 19.47 38.32
CA CYS A 267 7.29 18.53 37.66
C CYS A 267 6.67 17.13 37.56
N LEU A 268 6.02 16.63 38.62
CA LEU A 268 5.31 15.36 38.60
C LEU A 268 4.17 15.37 37.59
N ALA A 269 3.39 16.46 37.52
CA ALA A 269 2.32 16.61 36.55
C ALA A 269 2.84 16.55 35.11
N LEU A 270 4.01 17.13 34.83
CA LEU A 270 4.65 17.02 33.51
C LEU A 270 5.16 15.61 33.20
N ILE A 271 5.66 14.87 34.20
CA ILE A 271 6.07 13.46 34.03
C ILE A 271 4.85 12.58 33.73
N VAL A 272 3.74 12.80 34.44
CA VAL A 272 2.49 12.04 34.23
C VAL A 272 1.81 12.42 32.91
N LYS A 273 1.93 13.69 32.48
CA LYS A 273 1.32 14.20 31.24
C LYS A 273 2.32 15.01 30.39
N PRO A 274 3.30 14.35 29.75
CA PRO A 274 4.26 15.04 28.88
C PRO A 274 3.60 15.68 27.66
N GLN A 275 2.41 15.20 27.27
CA GLN A 275 1.63 15.74 26.15
C GLN A 275 1.30 17.24 26.28
N LEU A 276 1.31 17.81 27.50
CA LEU A 276 1.12 19.24 27.72
C LEU A 276 2.18 20.10 27.02
N ILE A 277 3.39 19.58 26.87
CA ILE A 277 4.49 20.25 26.16
C ILE A 277 4.62 19.68 24.73
N THR A 278 4.53 18.36 24.57
CA THR A 278 4.72 17.72 23.26
C THR A 278 3.72 18.22 22.21
N ALA A 279 2.43 18.29 22.55
CA ALA A 279 1.38 18.66 21.58
C ALA A 279 1.56 20.08 20.99
N PRO A 280 1.78 21.16 21.80
CA PRO A 280 2.04 22.48 21.24
C PRO A 280 3.34 22.55 20.44
N VAL A 281 4.41 21.87 20.87
CA VAL A 281 5.68 21.85 20.12
C VAL A 281 5.51 21.22 18.74
N ILE A 282 4.80 20.09 18.65
CA ILE A 282 4.49 19.44 17.37
C ILE A 282 3.68 20.40 16.48
N LYS A 283 2.65 21.07 17.01
CA LYS A 283 1.84 22.03 16.22
C LYS A 283 2.66 23.20 15.71
N ILE A 284 3.53 23.78 16.53
CA ILE A 284 4.41 24.88 16.11
C ILE A 284 5.39 24.39 15.04
N TYR A 285 5.99 23.22 15.24
CA TYR A 285 6.90 22.63 14.27
C TYR A 285 6.23 22.38 12.92
N THR A 286 5.01 21.83 12.89
CA THR A 286 4.29 21.58 11.64
C THR A 286 3.91 22.87 10.92
N ILE A 287 3.52 23.92 11.65
CA ILE A 287 3.28 25.26 11.08
C ILE A 287 4.55 25.81 10.45
N ILE A 288 5.67 25.83 11.19
CA ILE A 288 6.96 26.32 10.69
C ILE A 288 7.39 25.54 9.45
N ARG A 289 7.32 24.21 9.52
CA ARG A 289 7.69 23.34 8.40
C ARG A 289 6.85 23.62 7.16
N THR A 290 5.53 23.78 7.31
CA THR A 290 4.64 24.10 6.19
C THR A 290 4.99 25.45 5.55
N VAL A 291 5.36 26.46 6.35
CA VAL A 291 5.81 27.77 5.85
C VAL A 291 7.14 27.64 5.11
N VAL A 292 8.10 26.91 5.65
CA VAL A 292 9.42 26.69 5.03
C VAL A 292 9.29 25.91 3.71
N ASP A 293 8.51 24.83 3.71
CA ASP A 293 8.29 24.01 2.52
C ASP A 293 7.63 24.82 1.41
N ARG A 294 6.68 25.71 1.75
CA ARG A 294 6.08 26.66 0.80
C ARG A 294 7.11 27.64 0.23
N ALA A 295 7.91 28.29 1.08
CA ALA A 295 8.92 29.22 0.63
C ALA A 295 9.95 28.55 -0.28
N ARG A 296 10.33 27.30 0.02
CA ARG A 296 11.23 26.51 -0.81
C ARG A 296 10.63 26.19 -2.17
N ALA A 297 9.36 25.78 -2.21
CA ALA A 297 8.66 25.52 -3.47
C ALA A 297 8.56 26.77 -4.34
N GLU A 298 8.31 27.95 -3.76
CA GLU A 298 8.27 29.23 -4.48
C GLU A 298 9.64 29.58 -5.10
N ILE A 299 10.74 29.35 -4.38
CA ILE A 299 12.11 29.55 -4.90
C ILE A 299 12.42 28.59 -6.05
N GLU A 300 12.04 27.31 -5.93
CA GLU A 300 12.26 26.31 -6.99
C GLU A 300 11.45 26.61 -8.26
N MET A 301 10.23 27.13 -8.11
CA MET A 301 9.40 27.56 -9.25
C MET A 301 9.95 28.81 -9.93
N ALA A 302 10.44 29.79 -9.16
CA ALA A 302 11.09 30.98 -9.72
C ALA A 302 12.38 30.62 -10.48
N GLY A 303 13.16 29.67 -9.97
CA GLY A 303 14.40 29.22 -10.61
C GLY A 303 14.19 28.43 -11.91
N ARG A 304 13.00 27.86 -12.16
CA ARG A 304 12.68 27.18 -13.43
C ARG A 304 12.12 28.11 -14.51
N ALA A 305 11.69 29.31 -14.12
CA ALA A 305 11.12 30.30 -15.03
C ALA A 305 12.17 31.26 -15.63
N ALA A 306 13.37 31.30 -15.03
CA ALA A 306 14.52 32.05 -15.51
C ALA A 306 15.39 31.19 -16.43
#